data_AF-A0A939XT30-F1
#
_entry.id   AF-A0A939XT30-F1
#
_cell.length_a   1.000
_cell.length_b   1.000
_cell.length_c   1.000
_cell.angle_alpha   90.00
_cell.angle_beta   90.00
_cell.angle_gamma   90.00
#
_symmetry.space_group_name_H-M   'P 1'
#
loop_
_entity.id
_entity.type
_entity.pdbx_description
1 polymer ?
#
loop_
_entity_poly.entity_id
_entity_poly.type
_entity_poly.pdbx_seq_one_letter_code
_entity_poly.pdbx_strand_id
1 'polypeptide(L)'
;KEILPTINTEPSKIGIIAPYNSQVNAIKESVDNRIEVATVHKFQGREKDVIIMSVTDDHIGEFADNANLLNVAVSRAKQKFCLVVTGNNQDKHGNISDLLDYIEYNGGIVANSKICSIYDMLYKQFTAKREEFFKNRRKVSLYDSENLTFYLIKDILNGKDKFKSYDVLLNYPLNRLIGDTSLLNEDEKQYISHSATHVDFLIFSRVSKKTILTIEVDGWNFHHDGTKQSKRDKMKNNILSLYNIPLLRLSTTGSNEKDIITKKLTELC
;
A
#
# COMPACT_ATOMS: atom_id res chain seq x y z
N LYS A 1 3.26 0.11 -11.78
CA LYS A 1 3.75 -1.30 -11.83
C LYS A 1 3.23 -2.05 -13.04
N GLU A 2 1.96 -1.93 -13.41
CA GLU A 2 1.41 -2.67 -14.56
C GLU A 2 1.57 -1.94 -15.90
N ILE A 3 1.46 -0.60 -15.90
CA ILE A 3 1.42 0.18 -17.15
C ILE A 3 2.83 0.39 -17.73
N LEU A 4 3.79 0.88 -16.94
CA LEU A 4 5.14 1.21 -17.42
C LEU A 4 5.84 0.04 -18.15
N PRO A 5 5.80 -1.22 -17.68
CA PRO A 5 6.41 -2.34 -18.40
C PRO A 5 5.80 -2.62 -19.78
N THR A 6 4.57 -2.15 -20.05
CA THR A 6 3.92 -2.31 -21.36
C THR A 6 4.26 -1.19 -22.35
N ILE A 7 4.99 -0.17 -21.91
CA ILE A 7 5.38 0.98 -22.75
C ILE A 7 6.79 0.73 -23.26
N ASN A 8 6.90 0.44 -24.56
CA ASN A 8 8.18 0.19 -25.22
C ASN A 8 8.81 1.50 -25.75
N THR A 9 9.06 2.45 -24.86
CA THR A 9 9.63 3.76 -25.18
C THR A 9 10.65 4.18 -24.13
N GLU A 10 11.65 4.97 -24.51
CA GLU A 10 12.61 5.57 -23.58
C GLU A 10 11.92 6.33 -22.44
N PRO A 11 12.37 6.15 -21.17
CA PRO A 11 11.78 6.81 -20.01
C PRO A 11 11.65 8.34 -20.13
N SER A 12 12.60 9.01 -20.80
CA SER A 12 12.61 10.47 -21.01
C SER A 12 11.47 10.97 -21.89
N LYS A 13 10.84 10.08 -22.68
CA LYS A 13 9.71 10.36 -23.56
C LYS A 13 8.36 10.06 -22.89
N ILE A 14 8.36 9.67 -21.62
CA ILE A 14 7.17 9.38 -20.83
C ILE A 14 6.94 10.56 -19.87
N GLY A 15 5.70 11.02 -19.80
CA GLY A 15 5.22 11.94 -18.77
C GLY A 15 4.16 11.28 -17.90
N ILE A 16 4.23 11.49 -16.58
CA ILE A 16 3.18 11.09 -15.64
C ILE A 16 2.59 12.35 -15.02
N ILE A 17 1.28 12.49 -15.13
CA ILE A 17 0.53 13.65 -14.66
C ILE A 17 -0.43 13.21 -13.57
N ALA A 18 -0.47 13.93 -12.45
CA ALA A 18 -1.46 13.74 -11.39
C ALA A 18 -2.04 15.09 -10.93
N PRO A 19 -3.32 15.16 -10.51
CA PRO A 19 -3.89 16.41 -10.02
C PRO A 19 -3.21 16.93 -8.74
N TYR A 20 -2.81 16.02 -7.84
CA TYR A 20 -2.33 16.35 -6.50
C TYR A 20 -0.81 16.23 -6.36
N ASN A 21 -0.18 17.18 -5.64
CA ASN A 21 1.26 17.17 -5.39
C ASN A 21 1.73 15.96 -4.55
N SER A 22 0.90 15.50 -3.60
CA SER A 22 1.19 14.30 -2.79
C SER A 22 1.39 13.07 -3.68
N GLN A 23 0.51 12.89 -4.67
CA GLN A 23 0.63 11.81 -5.64
C GLN A 23 1.85 11.98 -6.54
N VAL A 24 2.13 13.20 -7.01
CA VAL A 24 3.34 13.47 -7.81
C VAL A 24 4.60 13.05 -7.06
N ASN A 25 4.71 13.38 -5.76
CA ASN A 25 5.86 13.02 -4.94
C ASN A 25 5.96 11.51 -4.76
N ALA A 26 4.85 10.84 -4.42
CA ALA A 26 4.83 9.38 -4.26
C ALA A 26 5.22 8.64 -5.56
N ILE A 27 4.73 9.10 -6.71
CA ILE A 27 5.08 8.52 -8.00
C ILE A 27 6.57 8.70 -8.28
N LYS A 28 7.14 9.89 -8.06
CA LYS A 28 8.57 10.18 -8.30
C LYS A 28 9.50 9.25 -7.54
N GLU A 29 9.15 8.87 -6.31
CA GLU A 29 9.93 7.95 -5.51
C GLU A 29 9.90 6.51 -6.04
N SER A 30 8.89 6.17 -6.86
CA SER A 30 8.63 4.81 -7.34
C SER A 30 9.00 4.54 -8.79
N VAL A 31 9.38 5.57 -9.56
CA VAL A 31 9.65 5.48 -11.00
C VAL A 31 11.07 5.92 -11.34
N ASP A 32 11.52 5.56 -12.54
CA ASP A 32 12.80 6.00 -13.09
C ASP A 32 12.86 7.54 -13.11
N ASN A 33 13.98 8.10 -12.62
CA ASN A 33 14.16 9.55 -12.48
C ASN A 33 14.19 10.31 -13.82
N ARG A 34 14.33 9.61 -14.95
CA ARG A 34 14.24 10.17 -16.30
C ARG A 34 12.79 10.38 -16.73
N ILE A 35 11.82 9.72 -16.10
CA ILE A 35 10.39 9.93 -16.35
C ILE A 35 9.99 11.26 -15.74
N GLU A 36 9.33 12.10 -16.53
CA GLU A 36 8.89 13.40 -16.05
C GLU A 36 7.56 13.27 -15.30
N VAL A 37 7.55 13.55 -14.00
CA VAL A 37 6.35 13.49 -13.16
C VAL A 37 6.02 14.89 -12.64
N ALA A 38 4.82 15.40 -12.94
CA ALA A 38 4.40 16.69 -12.43
C ALA A 38 2.87 16.81 -12.34
N THR A 39 2.41 17.91 -11.76
CA THR A 39 0.99 18.26 -11.82
C THR A 39 0.61 18.77 -13.20
N VAL A 40 -0.68 18.73 -13.52
CA VAL A 40 -1.21 19.15 -14.82
C VAL A 40 -0.78 20.59 -15.15
N HIS A 41 -0.88 21.49 -14.18
CA HIS A 41 -0.46 22.89 -14.35
C HIS A 41 1.02 23.04 -14.68
N LYS A 42 1.89 22.20 -14.10
CA LYS A 42 3.34 22.22 -14.40
C LYS A 42 3.64 21.67 -15.78
N PHE A 43 2.77 20.83 -16.36
CA PHE A 43 2.95 20.27 -17.70
C PHE A 43 2.47 21.20 -18.83
N GLN A 44 1.90 22.37 -18.51
CA GLN A 44 1.36 23.26 -19.53
C GLN A 44 2.44 23.69 -20.55
N GLY A 45 2.16 23.49 -21.84
CA GLY A 45 3.08 23.81 -22.94
C GLY A 45 4.20 22.78 -23.19
N ARG A 46 4.19 21.62 -22.51
CA ARG A 46 5.20 20.57 -22.65
C ARG A 46 4.55 19.26 -23.09
N GLU A 47 5.13 18.58 -24.07
CA GLU A 47 4.56 17.36 -24.65
C GLU A 47 5.52 16.17 -24.52
N LYS A 48 4.96 14.97 -24.48
CA LYS A 48 5.69 13.70 -24.43
C LYS A 48 5.08 12.69 -25.40
N ASP A 49 5.87 11.71 -25.82
CA ASP A 49 5.38 10.66 -26.71
C ASP A 49 4.26 9.87 -26.02
N VAL A 50 4.44 9.58 -24.73
CA VAL A 50 3.45 8.90 -23.89
C VAL A 50 3.12 9.74 -22.66
N ILE A 51 1.83 9.92 -22.39
CA ILE A 51 1.34 10.53 -21.14
C ILE A 51 0.47 9.53 -20.38
N ILE A 52 0.74 9.42 -19.08
CA ILE A 52 -0.09 8.68 -18.13
C ILE A 52 -0.72 9.69 -17.17
N MET A 53 -2.04 9.73 -17.09
CA MET A 53 -2.77 10.53 -16.10
C MET A 53 -3.24 9.64 -14.95
N SER A 54 -2.85 9.96 -13.71
CA SER A 54 -3.25 9.27 -12.49
C SER A 54 -4.19 10.15 -11.67
N VAL A 55 -5.50 9.85 -11.71
CA VAL A 55 -6.54 10.65 -11.03
C VAL A 55 -6.45 10.50 -9.51
N THR A 56 -6.16 9.30 -9.00
CA THR A 56 -5.90 8.98 -7.57
C THR A 56 -7.11 9.04 -6.64
N ASP A 57 -8.19 9.72 -7.02
CA ASP A 57 -9.40 9.81 -6.19
C ASP A 57 -10.19 8.50 -6.14
N ASP A 58 -10.60 8.08 -4.92
CA ASP A 58 -11.54 6.96 -4.71
C ASP A 58 -12.97 7.33 -5.13
N HIS A 59 -13.34 8.60 -4.93
CA HIS A 59 -14.56 9.22 -5.44
C HIS A 59 -14.11 10.49 -6.16
N ILE A 60 -14.31 10.52 -7.47
CA ILE A 60 -13.79 11.57 -8.34
C ILE A 60 -14.40 12.92 -7.92
N GLY A 61 -13.55 13.81 -7.39
CA GLY A 61 -13.96 15.14 -6.96
C GLY A 61 -14.03 16.13 -8.13
N GLU A 62 -14.73 17.26 -7.92
CA GLU A 62 -14.90 18.32 -8.93
C GLU A 62 -13.56 18.90 -9.43
N PHE A 63 -12.52 18.87 -8.61
CA PHE A 63 -11.19 19.33 -8.99
C PHE A 63 -10.54 18.40 -10.03
N ALA A 64 -10.55 17.09 -9.79
CA ALA A 64 -9.96 16.12 -10.70
C ALA A 64 -10.81 15.96 -11.98
N ASP A 65 -12.13 16.11 -11.85
CA ASP A 65 -13.09 16.08 -12.95
C ASP A 65 -13.14 17.39 -13.76
N ASN A 66 -12.23 18.32 -13.54
CA ASN A 66 -12.24 19.59 -14.24
C ASN A 66 -11.90 19.43 -15.74
N ALA A 67 -12.80 19.90 -16.63
CA ALA A 67 -12.62 19.79 -18.08
C ALA A 67 -11.32 20.42 -18.60
N ASN A 68 -10.89 21.57 -18.05
CA ASN A 68 -9.64 22.22 -18.47
C ASN A 68 -8.42 21.38 -18.06
N LEU A 69 -8.47 20.75 -16.89
CA LEU A 69 -7.42 19.88 -16.38
C LEU A 69 -7.27 18.64 -17.28
N LEU A 70 -8.38 18.00 -17.65
CA LEU A 70 -8.39 16.86 -18.57
C LEU A 70 -7.90 17.23 -19.96
N ASN A 71 -8.41 18.33 -20.54
CA ASN A 71 -7.98 18.81 -21.86
C ASN A 71 -6.48 19.09 -21.91
N VAL A 72 -5.93 19.70 -20.86
CA VAL A 72 -4.49 19.91 -20.75
C VAL A 72 -3.76 18.59 -20.68
N ALA A 73 -4.20 17.62 -19.89
CA ALA A 73 -3.54 16.32 -19.75
C ALA A 73 -3.54 15.50 -21.05
N VAL A 74 -4.70 15.40 -21.72
CA VAL A 74 -4.87 14.67 -22.98
C VAL A 74 -4.01 15.30 -24.09
N SER A 75 -4.01 16.63 -24.20
CA SER A 75 -3.22 17.35 -25.22
C SER A 75 -1.71 17.28 -25.04
N ARG A 76 -1.18 16.73 -23.93
CA ARG A 76 0.26 16.51 -23.76
C ARG A 76 0.79 15.25 -24.46
N ALA A 77 -0.09 14.34 -24.85
CA ALA A 77 0.28 13.06 -25.46
C ALA A 77 0.44 13.18 -26.97
N LYS A 78 1.59 12.79 -27.52
CA LYS A 78 1.81 12.74 -28.98
C LYS A 78 1.38 11.42 -29.62
N GLN A 79 1.61 10.30 -28.94
CA GLN A 79 1.39 8.96 -29.50
C GLN A 79 0.42 8.14 -28.66
N LYS A 80 0.54 8.20 -27.32
CA LYS A 80 -0.28 7.38 -26.43
C LYS A 80 -0.69 8.14 -25.19
N PHE A 81 -1.98 8.15 -24.90
CA PHE A 81 -2.55 8.59 -23.64
C PHE A 81 -3.03 7.38 -22.84
N CYS A 82 -2.73 7.34 -21.54
CA CYS A 82 -3.20 6.31 -20.63
C CYS A 82 -3.85 6.98 -19.43
N LEU A 83 -5.09 6.62 -19.16
CA LEU A 83 -5.85 7.12 -18.03
C LEU A 83 -5.90 6.05 -16.94
N VAL A 84 -5.49 6.42 -15.73
CA VAL A 84 -5.56 5.59 -14.53
C VAL A 84 -6.55 6.23 -13.58
N VAL A 85 -7.67 5.55 -13.40
CA VAL A 85 -8.81 5.97 -12.59
C VAL A 85 -9.18 4.86 -11.64
N THR A 86 -9.94 5.22 -10.63
CA THR A 86 -10.57 4.26 -9.74
C THR A 86 -11.60 3.41 -10.50
N GLY A 87 -11.69 2.13 -10.14
CA GLY A 87 -12.77 1.23 -10.60
C GLY A 87 -14.02 1.30 -9.71
N ASN A 88 -14.06 2.24 -8.77
CA ASN A 88 -15.17 2.40 -7.82
C ASN A 88 -16.40 2.97 -8.54
N ASN A 89 -17.60 2.60 -8.06
CA ASN A 89 -18.83 3.25 -8.51
C ASN A 89 -18.78 4.75 -8.18
N GLN A 90 -19.09 5.59 -9.16
CA GLN A 90 -19.12 7.05 -9.00
C GLN A 90 -20.57 7.53 -8.90
N ASP A 91 -20.83 8.46 -7.97
CA ASP A 91 -22.18 9.01 -7.77
C ASP A 91 -22.60 9.97 -8.88
N LYS A 92 -21.62 10.60 -9.55
CA LYS A 92 -21.82 11.55 -10.64
C LYS A 92 -21.14 11.02 -11.89
N HIS A 93 -21.87 11.07 -13.01
CA HIS A 93 -21.27 10.95 -14.33
C HIS A 93 -20.72 12.32 -14.72
N GLY A 94 -19.41 12.39 -14.99
CA GLY A 94 -18.66 13.63 -15.16
C GLY A 94 -17.65 13.53 -16.31
N ASN A 95 -16.79 14.53 -16.45
CA ASN A 95 -15.88 14.63 -17.61
C ASN A 95 -14.90 13.44 -17.73
N ILE A 96 -14.46 12.86 -16.61
CA ILE A 96 -13.64 11.65 -16.60
C ILE A 96 -14.44 10.44 -17.09
N SER A 97 -15.72 10.35 -16.74
CA SER A 97 -16.60 9.26 -17.20
C SER A 97 -16.85 9.39 -18.71
N ASP A 98 -17.17 10.58 -19.19
CA ASP A 98 -17.28 10.88 -20.63
C ASP A 98 -15.99 10.53 -21.39
N LEU A 99 -14.82 10.82 -20.82
CA LEU A 99 -13.53 10.48 -21.42
C LEU A 99 -13.31 8.97 -21.47
N LEU A 100 -13.72 8.21 -20.44
CA LEU A 100 -13.65 6.75 -20.44
C LEU A 100 -14.56 6.17 -21.52
N ASP A 101 -15.81 6.63 -21.59
CA ASP A 101 -16.79 6.21 -22.60
C ASP A 101 -16.28 6.53 -24.02
N TYR A 102 -15.64 7.70 -24.21
CA TYR A 102 -15.00 8.08 -25.47
C TYR A 102 -13.82 7.18 -25.83
N ILE A 103 -12.95 6.86 -24.86
CA ILE A 103 -11.81 5.96 -25.09
C ILE A 103 -12.32 4.58 -25.52
N GLU A 104 -13.34 4.04 -24.85
CA GLU A 104 -13.94 2.75 -25.19
C GLU A 104 -14.60 2.78 -26.57
N TYR A 105 -15.40 3.81 -26.86
CA TYR A 105 -16.07 3.97 -28.16
C TYR A 105 -15.10 4.00 -29.34
N ASN A 106 -13.91 4.59 -29.17
CA ASN A 106 -12.87 4.65 -30.20
C ASN A 106 -11.95 3.41 -30.22
N GLY A 107 -12.31 2.33 -29.54
CA GLY A 107 -11.54 1.08 -29.52
C GLY A 107 -10.31 1.11 -28.64
N GLY A 108 -10.27 2.02 -27.66
CA GLY A 108 -9.24 2.05 -26.63
C GLY A 108 -9.28 0.82 -25.73
N ILE A 109 -8.14 0.47 -25.14
CA ILE A 109 -8.03 -0.69 -24.27
C ILE A 109 -8.44 -0.30 -22.84
N VAL A 110 -9.59 -0.80 -22.40
CA VAL A 110 -10.02 -0.72 -21.00
C VAL A 110 -9.67 -2.03 -20.30
N ALA A 111 -8.91 -1.95 -19.21
CA ALA A 111 -8.51 -3.12 -18.44
C ALA A 111 -8.53 -2.81 -16.94
N ASN A 112 -9.04 -3.74 -16.15
CA ASN A 112 -8.94 -3.69 -14.70
C ASN A 112 -7.55 -4.12 -14.25
N SER A 113 -7.06 -3.47 -13.18
CA SER A 113 -5.80 -3.89 -12.54
C SER A 113 -5.90 -5.33 -12.06
N LYS A 114 -4.82 -6.09 -12.26
CA LYS A 114 -4.67 -7.44 -11.71
C LYS A 114 -4.06 -7.42 -10.32
N ILE A 115 -3.60 -6.26 -9.87
CA ILE A 115 -3.07 -6.04 -8.52
C ILE A 115 -4.25 -5.67 -7.63
N CYS A 116 -4.50 -6.50 -6.62
CA CYS A 116 -5.50 -6.26 -5.59
C CYS A 116 -4.80 -6.33 -4.23
N SER A 117 -5.01 -5.33 -3.39
CA SER A 117 -4.57 -5.36 -2.00
C SER A 117 -5.61 -6.06 -1.15
N ILE A 118 -5.19 -6.80 -0.13
CA ILE A 118 -6.15 -7.26 0.90
C ILE A 118 -6.86 -6.09 1.58
N TYR A 119 -6.23 -4.91 1.60
CA TYR A 119 -6.77 -3.70 2.21
C TYR A 119 -7.80 -3.00 1.33
N ASP A 120 -7.96 -3.40 0.06
CA ASP A 120 -9.06 -2.91 -0.78
C ASP A 120 -10.41 -3.22 -0.11
N MET A 121 -10.50 -4.31 0.65
CA MET A 121 -11.68 -4.67 1.43
C MET A 121 -12.03 -3.67 2.54
N LEU A 122 -11.16 -2.72 2.87
CA LEU A 122 -11.44 -1.64 3.82
C LEU A 122 -12.38 -0.59 3.21
N TYR A 123 -12.42 -0.45 1.88
CA TYR A 123 -13.26 0.53 1.19
C TYR A 123 -14.75 0.16 1.19
N LYS A 124 -15.59 1.20 1.22
CA LYS A 124 -17.03 1.09 1.44
C LYS A 124 -17.74 0.24 0.40
N GLN A 125 -17.34 0.33 -0.86
CA GLN A 125 -17.90 -0.47 -1.96
C GLN A 125 -17.67 -1.99 -1.82
N PHE A 126 -16.62 -2.39 -1.10
CA PHE A 126 -16.30 -3.79 -0.87
C PHE A 126 -16.92 -4.31 0.43
N THR A 127 -17.83 -3.56 1.06
CA THR A 127 -18.50 -3.96 2.30
C THR A 127 -19.15 -5.33 2.19
N ALA A 128 -19.89 -5.63 1.12
CA ALA A 128 -20.51 -6.95 0.94
C ALA A 128 -19.48 -8.08 0.88
N LYS A 129 -18.38 -7.88 0.12
CA LYS A 129 -17.27 -8.85 0.05
C LYS A 129 -16.57 -9.01 1.40
N ARG A 130 -16.40 -7.92 2.16
CA ARG A 130 -15.81 -7.93 3.49
C ARG A 130 -16.69 -8.66 4.49
N GLU A 131 -17.99 -8.41 4.48
CA GLU A 131 -18.98 -9.11 5.31
C GLU A 131 -19.00 -10.60 4.99
N GLU A 132 -19.01 -10.97 3.71
CA GLU A 132 -18.93 -12.36 3.27
C GLU A 132 -17.62 -13.02 3.73
N PHE A 133 -16.49 -12.33 3.59
CA PHE A 133 -15.20 -12.81 4.06
C PHE A 133 -15.22 -13.06 5.57
N PHE A 134 -15.85 -12.19 6.36
CA PHE A 134 -15.94 -12.36 7.82
C PHE A 134 -17.07 -13.27 8.29
N LYS A 135 -18.02 -13.65 7.43
CA LYS A 135 -19.21 -14.44 7.80
C LYS A 135 -18.88 -15.72 8.57
N ASN A 136 -17.81 -16.41 8.15
CA ASN A 136 -17.36 -17.68 8.76
C ASN A 136 -16.01 -17.54 9.48
N ARG A 137 -15.61 -16.31 9.83
CA ARG A 137 -14.31 -15.99 10.42
C ARG A 137 -14.50 -15.20 11.71
N ARG A 138 -13.79 -15.60 12.76
CA ARG A 138 -13.80 -14.86 14.03
C ARG A 138 -12.95 -13.59 13.90
N LYS A 139 -13.51 -12.43 14.25
CA LYS A 139 -12.68 -11.22 14.44
C LYS A 139 -11.77 -11.42 15.66
N VAL A 140 -10.46 -11.35 15.41
CA VAL A 140 -9.38 -11.51 16.41
C VAL A 140 -8.81 -10.17 16.88
N SER A 141 -9.10 -9.10 16.13
CA SER A 141 -8.77 -7.71 16.46
C SER A 141 -10.01 -6.81 16.31
N LEU A 142 -9.95 -5.64 16.94
CA LEU A 142 -10.90 -4.54 16.73
C LEU A 142 -10.76 -3.91 15.34
N TYR A 143 -9.57 -4.01 14.73
CA TYR A 143 -9.28 -3.39 13.45
C TYR A 143 -9.43 -4.39 12.30
N ASP A 144 -10.25 -4.04 11.30
CA ASP A 144 -10.46 -4.89 10.13
C ASP A 144 -9.17 -5.11 9.33
N SER A 145 -8.26 -4.12 9.29
CA SER A 145 -6.95 -4.25 8.65
C SER A 145 -6.13 -5.38 9.28
N GLU A 146 -6.05 -5.45 10.60
CA GLU A 146 -5.37 -6.53 11.32
C GLU A 146 -6.07 -7.88 11.12
N ASN A 147 -7.41 -7.91 11.13
CA ASN A 147 -8.15 -9.14 10.87
C ASN A 147 -7.85 -9.70 9.46
N LEU A 148 -7.84 -8.84 8.44
CA LEU A 148 -7.50 -9.22 7.06
C LEU A 148 -6.06 -9.76 6.98
N THR A 149 -5.11 -9.04 7.58
CA THR A 149 -3.69 -9.45 7.61
C THR A 149 -3.48 -10.76 8.35
N PHE A 150 -4.17 -10.97 9.48
CA PHE A 150 -4.11 -12.23 10.23
C PHE A 150 -4.49 -13.43 9.38
N TYR A 151 -5.62 -13.34 8.68
CA TYR A 151 -6.10 -14.41 7.83
C TYR A 151 -5.20 -14.62 6.61
N LEU A 152 -4.67 -13.55 6.02
CA LEU A 152 -3.65 -13.65 4.98
C LEU A 152 -2.41 -14.41 5.47
N ILE A 153 -1.89 -14.07 6.64
CA ILE A 153 -0.73 -14.77 7.22
C ILE A 153 -1.07 -16.25 7.44
N LYS A 154 -2.22 -16.57 8.03
CA LYS A 154 -2.66 -17.96 8.23
C LYS A 154 -2.73 -18.74 6.91
N ASP A 155 -3.27 -18.13 5.86
CA ASP A 155 -3.34 -18.74 4.53
C ASP A 155 -1.94 -19.00 3.94
N ILE A 156 -0.99 -18.08 4.13
CA ILE A 156 0.41 -18.25 3.70
C ILE A 156 1.08 -19.40 4.45
N LEU A 157 0.96 -19.43 5.78
CA LEU A 157 1.59 -20.44 6.62
C LEU A 157 1.03 -21.85 6.36
N ASN A 158 -0.27 -21.96 6.09
CA ASN A 158 -0.93 -23.22 5.76
C ASN A 158 -0.72 -23.66 4.30
N GLY A 159 -0.53 -22.71 3.38
CA GLY A 159 -0.48 -22.97 1.94
C GLY A 159 0.85 -23.50 1.41
N LYS A 160 1.95 -23.43 2.16
CA LYS A 160 3.27 -23.93 1.75
C LYS A 160 3.86 -24.87 2.80
N ASP A 161 4.31 -26.05 2.38
CA ASP A 161 4.87 -27.07 3.29
C ASP A 161 6.04 -26.52 4.12
N LYS A 162 6.89 -25.69 3.53
CA LYS A 162 8.04 -25.07 4.21
C LYS A 162 7.67 -24.16 5.40
N PHE A 163 6.42 -23.69 5.49
CA PHE A 163 5.97 -22.81 6.56
C PHE A 163 5.07 -23.52 7.59
N LYS A 164 4.80 -24.82 7.41
CA LYS A 164 3.92 -25.58 8.31
C LYS A 164 4.39 -25.60 9.75
N SER A 165 5.69 -25.48 10.03
CA SER A 165 6.20 -25.44 11.41
C SER A 165 5.95 -24.09 12.11
N TYR A 166 5.50 -23.07 11.40
CA TYR A 166 5.31 -21.73 11.94
C TYR A 166 3.86 -21.49 12.38
N ASP A 167 3.69 -20.52 13.28
CA ASP A 167 2.40 -20.01 13.71
C ASP A 167 2.49 -18.51 13.99
N VAL A 168 1.36 -17.86 14.22
CA VAL A 168 1.25 -16.41 14.39
C VAL A 168 0.45 -16.06 15.65
N LEU A 169 0.96 -15.10 16.42
CA LEU A 169 0.27 -14.44 17.54
C LEU A 169 -0.05 -13.00 17.17
N LEU A 170 -1.20 -12.50 17.64
CA LEU A 170 -1.58 -11.09 17.50
C LEU A 170 -1.18 -10.30 18.76
N ASN A 171 -0.88 -9.01 18.58
CA ASN A 171 -0.68 -8.03 19.64
C ASN A 171 0.28 -8.53 20.72
N TYR A 172 1.44 -9.05 20.29
CA TYR A 172 2.41 -9.65 21.20
C TYR A 172 3.21 -8.55 21.93
N PRO A 173 3.16 -8.47 23.26
CA PRO A 173 3.81 -7.38 24.01
C PRO A 173 5.34 -7.34 23.82
N LEU A 174 5.91 -6.16 23.62
CA LEU A 174 7.36 -6.01 23.42
C LEU A 174 8.17 -6.43 24.64
N ASN A 175 7.68 -6.15 25.85
CA ASN A 175 8.34 -6.59 27.09
C ASN A 175 8.40 -8.12 27.27
N ARG A 176 7.57 -8.88 26.54
CA ARG A 176 7.64 -10.35 26.50
C ARG A 176 8.54 -10.85 25.39
N LEU A 177 8.80 -10.03 24.39
CA LEU A 177 9.69 -10.33 23.28
C LEU A 177 11.15 -10.04 23.66
N ILE A 178 11.36 -9.01 24.49
CA ILE A 178 12.67 -8.53 24.93
C ILE A 178 12.82 -8.84 26.43
N GLY A 179 13.45 -9.98 26.72
CA GLY A 179 13.65 -10.44 28.10
C GLY A 179 14.87 -9.82 28.78
N ASP A 180 15.89 -9.43 28.02
CA ASP A 180 17.03 -8.66 28.52
C ASP A 180 16.90 -7.22 28.02
N THR A 181 16.96 -6.24 28.92
CA THR A 181 16.83 -4.81 28.59
C THR A 181 18.18 -4.08 28.64
N SER A 182 19.30 -4.81 28.72
CA SER A 182 20.65 -4.25 28.85
C SER A 182 21.05 -3.32 27.69
N LEU A 183 20.53 -3.58 26.48
CA LEU A 183 20.83 -2.76 25.29
C LEU A 183 19.95 -1.52 25.15
N LEU A 184 18.93 -1.35 26.02
CA LEU A 184 17.96 -0.28 25.92
C LEU A 184 18.36 0.92 26.78
N ASN A 185 18.06 2.12 26.28
CA ASN A 185 18.10 3.33 27.11
C ASN A 185 16.84 3.44 28.00
N GLU A 186 16.83 4.41 28.93
CA GLU A 186 15.72 4.56 29.90
C GLU A 186 14.37 4.87 29.23
N ASP A 187 14.36 5.70 28.18
CA ASP A 187 13.14 6.02 27.44
C ASP A 187 12.57 4.77 26.74
N GLU A 188 13.44 3.94 26.16
CA GLU A 188 13.07 2.68 25.50
C GLU A 188 12.56 1.64 26.51
N LYS A 189 13.19 1.54 27.68
CA LYS A 189 12.71 0.67 28.78
C LYS A 189 11.31 1.09 29.21
N GLN A 190 11.08 2.39 29.41
CA GLN A 190 9.77 2.92 29.75
C GLN A 190 8.75 2.61 28.65
N TYR A 191 9.14 2.78 27.38
CA TYR A 191 8.27 2.50 26.24
C TYR A 191 7.83 1.04 26.15
N ILE A 192 8.75 0.07 26.26
CA ILE A 192 8.41 -1.36 26.18
C ILE A 192 7.62 -1.84 27.40
N SER A 193 7.78 -1.18 28.56
CA SER A 193 7.07 -1.52 29.79
C SER A 193 5.57 -1.24 29.71
N HIS A 194 5.14 -0.35 28.80
CA HIS A 194 3.75 0.03 28.67
C HIS A 194 2.92 -1.11 28.07
N SER A 195 1.81 -1.44 28.72
CA SER A 195 0.87 -2.50 28.30
C SER A 195 0.32 -2.37 26.86
N ALA A 196 0.29 -1.16 26.30
CA ALA A 196 -0.16 -0.91 24.92
C ALA A 196 0.95 -1.09 23.87
N THR A 197 2.20 -1.33 24.30
CA THR A 197 3.33 -1.50 23.39
C THR A 197 3.47 -2.96 22.99
N HIS A 198 2.95 -3.28 21.81
CA HIS A 198 3.02 -4.61 21.20
C HIS A 198 3.46 -4.54 19.75
N VAL A 199 3.86 -5.69 19.20
CA VAL A 199 3.87 -5.91 17.75
C VAL A 199 2.53 -6.46 17.32
N ASP A 200 2.02 -6.03 16.16
CA ASP A 200 0.69 -6.46 15.69
C ASP A 200 0.67 -7.97 15.41
N PHE A 201 1.74 -8.50 14.79
CA PHE A 201 1.91 -9.93 14.57
C PHE A 201 3.32 -10.39 14.93
N LEU A 202 3.38 -11.55 15.61
CA LEU A 202 4.61 -12.30 15.84
C LEU A 202 4.48 -13.67 15.18
N ILE A 203 5.29 -13.92 14.15
CA ILE A 203 5.46 -15.24 13.55
C ILE A 203 6.60 -15.97 14.26
N PHE A 204 6.34 -17.19 14.71
CA PHE A 204 7.27 -17.99 15.49
C PHE A 204 7.23 -19.46 15.08
N SER A 205 8.29 -20.20 15.41
CA SER A 205 8.34 -21.65 15.22
C SER A 205 7.57 -22.39 16.33
N ARG A 206 6.61 -23.24 15.97
CA ARG A 206 5.87 -24.08 16.92
C ARG A 206 6.77 -25.06 17.65
N VAL A 207 7.85 -25.49 17.01
CA VAL A 207 8.79 -26.48 17.53
C VAL A 207 9.80 -25.83 18.47
N SER A 208 10.54 -24.82 18.00
CA SER A 208 11.64 -24.22 18.77
C SER A 208 11.22 -23.00 19.60
N LYS A 209 9.99 -22.51 19.42
CA LYS A 209 9.47 -21.26 20.01
C LYS A 209 10.28 -20.00 19.63
N LYS A 210 11.22 -20.11 18.69
CA LYS A 210 12.00 -18.98 18.19
C LYS A 210 11.11 -18.02 17.40
N THR A 211 11.30 -16.73 17.62
CA THR A 211 10.77 -15.65 16.79
C THR A 211 11.38 -15.73 15.39
N ILE A 212 10.53 -15.65 14.37
CA ILE A 212 10.93 -15.67 12.96
C ILE A 212 10.79 -14.26 12.36
N LEU A 213 9.63 -13.63 12.52
CA LEU A 213 9.32 -12.33 11.91
C LEU A 213 8.26 -11.60 12.74
N THR A 214 8.46 -10.31 12.96
CA THR A 214 7.39 -9.42 13.43
C THR A 214 6.80 -8.63 12.27
N ILE A 215 5.49 -8.38 12.32
CA ILE A 215 4.78 -7.59 11.29
C ILE A 215 3.97 -6.50 11.97
N GLU A 216 4.02 -5.29 11.41
CA GLU A 216 3.20 -4.13 11.77
C GLU A 216 2.29 -3.76 10.59
N VAL A 217 1.05 -3.35 10.88
CA VAL A 217 0.08 -2.87 9.89
C VAL A 217 -0.10 -1.36 10.06
N ASP A 218 0.44 -0.64 9.08
CA ASP A 218 0.60 0.80 9.10
C ASP A 218 -0.62 1.47 8.40
N GLY A 219 -1.44 2.16 9.20
CA GLY A 219 -2.67 2.83 8.75
C GLY A 219 -2.42 4.22 8.15
N TRP A 220 -2.95 4.51 6.96
CA TRP A 220 -2.71 5.79 6.24
C TRP A 220 -2.87 7.06 7.09
N ASN A 221 -3.94 7.14 7.89
CA ASN A 221 -4.26 8.32 8.72
C ASN A 221 -3.21 8.62 9.82
N PHE A 222 -2.28 7.72 10.09
CA PHE A 222 -1.37 7.80 11.23
C PHE A 222 0.09 8.10 10.84
N HIS A 223 0.42 8.15 9.54
CA HIS A 223 1.79 8.41 9.05
C HIS A 223 1.99 9.85 8.60
N HIS A 224 1.95 10.79 9.54
CA HIS A 224 2.51 12.13 9.33
C HIS A 224 3.82 12.24 10.11
N ASP A 225 4.89 12.62 9.42
CA ASP A 225 6.18 12.85 10.05
C ASP A 225 6.08 13.94 11.11
N GLY A 226 6.67 13.69 12.28
CA GLY A 226 6.61 14.60 13.44
C GLY A 226 5.50 14.30 14.45
N THR A 227 4.61 13.34 14.18
CA THR A 227 3.58 12.90 15.14
C THR A 227 4.18 12.09 16.31
N LYS A 228 3.43 11.99 17.42
CA LYS A 228 3.76 11.08 18.52
C LYS A 228 3.86 9.62 18.05
N GLN A 229 3.04 9.22 17.08
CA GLN A 229 3.07 7.88 16.50
C GLN A 229 4.37 7.63 15.73
N SER A 230 4.78 8.54 14.85
CA SER A 230 6.06 8.45 14.13
C SER A 230 7.27 8.30 15.07
N LYS A 231 7.27 9.00 16.22
CA LYS A 231 8.32 8.83 17.24
C LYS A 231 8.31 7.43 17.87
N ARG A 232 7.12 6.91 18.20
CA ARG A 232 6.96 5.55 18.75
C ARG A 232 7.37 4.48 17.74
N ASP A 233 7.04 4.66 16.47
CA ASP A 233 7.41 3.73 15.41
C ASP A 233 8.92 3.69 15.17
N LYS A 234 9.60 4.85 15.20
CA LYS A 234 11.06 4.94 15.15
C LYS A 234 11.71 4.25 16.34
N MET A 235 11.17 4.45 17.55
CA MET A 235 11.63 3.78 18.76
C MET A 235 11.44 2.26 18.66
N LYS A 236 10.28 1.80 18.21
CA LYS A 236 9.99 0.37 17.99
C LYS A 236 10.95 -0.25 16.98
N ASN A 237 11.22 0.44 15.86
CA ASN A 237 12.18 0.00 14.85
C ASN A 237 13.59 -0.15 15.44
N ASN A 238 14.05 0.86 16.17
CA ASN A 238 15.38 0.84 16.78
C ASN A 238 15.52 -0.34 17.75
N ILE A 239 14.55 -0.48 18.65
CA ILE A 239 14.51 -1.56 19.64
C ILE A 239 14.57 -2.93 18.95
N LEU A 240 13.70 -3.19 17.97
CA LEU A 240 13.70 -4.50 17.28
C LEU A 240 15.02 -4.75 16.54
N SER A 241 15.62 -3.71 15.97
CA SER A 241 16.93 -3.80 15.30
C SER A 241 18.06 -4.13 16.27
N LEU A 242 18.08 -3.55 17.47
CA LEU A 242 19.11 -3.81 18.49
C LEU A 242 19.17 -5.29 18.88
N TYR A 243 18.01 -5.96 18.93
CA TYR A 243 17.92 -7.39 19.26
C TYR A 243 17.93 -8.30 18.01
N ASN A 244 18.24 -7.77 16.83
CA ASN A 244 18.24 -8.50 15.55
C ASN A 244 16.91 -9.24 15.27
N ILE A 245 15.78 -8.64 15.66
CA ILE A 245 14.46 -9.19 15.41
C ILE A 245 13.96 -8.66 14.06
N PRO A 246 13.72 -9.54 13.06
CA PRO A 246 13.24 -9.09 11.76
C PRO A 246 11.87 -8.43 11.87
N LEU A 247 11.74 -7.25 11.27
CA LEU A 247 10.48 -6.49 11.19
C LEU A 247 10.06 -6.31 9.73
N LEU A 248 8.76 -6.45 9.48
CA LEU A 248 8.11 -6.09 8.22
C LEU A 248 6.94 -5.13 8.52
N ARG A 249 6.87 -4.00 7.82
CA ARG A 249 5.72 -3.08 7.93
C ARG A 249 4.89 -3.16 6.66
N LEU A 250 3.57 -3.30 6.82
CA LEU A 250 2.59 -3.36 5.73
C LEU A 250 1.74 -2.10 5.73
N SER A 251 1.93 -1.24 4.73
CA SER A 251 1.07 -0.07 4.55
C SER A 251 -0.30 -0.49 4.04
N THR A 252 -1.35 0.09 4.63
CA THR A 252 -2.75 -0.03 4.15
C THR A 252 -2.99 0.63 2.79
N THR A 253 -2.06 1.45 2.29
CA THR A 253 -2.07 2.01 0.93
C THR A 253 -1.17 1.24 -0.04
N GLY A 254 -0.58 0.14 0.45
CA GLY A 254 0.29 -0.73 -0.32
C GLY A 254 -0.48 -1.73 -1.19
N SER A 255 0.27 -2.63 -1.82
CA SER A 255 -0.26 -3.77 -2.56
C SER A 255 0.75 -4.91 -2.56
N ASN A 256 0.30 -6.12 -2.92
CA ASN A 256 1.08 -7.35 -2.96
C ASN A 256 1.52 -7.86 -1.57
N GLU A 257 0.68 -7.68 -0.55
CA GLU A 257 0.99 -8.06 0.83
C GLU A 257 1.39 -9.55 0.91
N LYS A 258 0.68 -10.41 0.18
CA LYS A 258 0.97 -11.85 0.14
C LYS A 258 2.38 -12.16 -0.33
N ASP A 259 2.82 -11.53 -1.41
CA ASP A 259 4.14 -11.76 -2.00
C ASP A 259 5.24 -11.17 -1.12
N ILE A 260 5.01 -9.99 -0.54
CA ILE A 260 5.94 -9.34 0.38
C ILE A 260 6.18 -10.23 1.61
N ILE A 261 5.12 -10.70 2.27
CA ILE A 261 5.23 -11.59 3.44
C ILE A 261 5.91 -12.91 3.04
N THR A 262 5.49 -13.51 1.93
CA THR A 262 6.04 -14.79 1.46
C THR A 262 7.52 -14.68 1.14
N LYS A 263 7.94 -13.61 0.46
CA LYS A 263 9.34 -13.35 0.13
C LYS A 263 10.16 -13.17 1.41
N LYS A 264 9.68 -12.32 2.34
CA LYS A 264 10.38 -12.06 3.60
C LYS A 264 10.54 -13.32 4.45
N LEU A 265 9.50 -14.14 4.56
CA LEU A 265 9.59 -15.43 5.26
C LEU A 265 10.56 -16.39 4.57
N THR A 266 10.63 -16.37 3.23
CA THR A 266 11.56 -17.22 2.49
C THR A 266 13.01 -16.82 2.70
N GLU A 267 13.31 -15.53 2.82
CA GLU A 267 14.65 -15.01 3.11
C GLU A 267 15.14 -15.37 4.52
N LEU A 268 14.22 -15.64 5.44
CA LEU A 268 14.48 -15.93 6.86
C LEU A 268 14.46 -17.42 7.20
N CYS A 269 14.11 -18.29 6.24
CA CYS A 269 14.17 -19.75 6.38
C CYS A 269 15.51 -20.27 5.86
#